data_AF-A0A967DFW3-F1
#
_entry.id   AF-A0A967DFW3-F1
#
_cell.length_a   1.000
_cell.length_b   1.000
_cell.length_c   1.000
_cell.angle_alpha   90.00
_cell.angle_beta   90.00
_cell.angle_gamma   90.00
#
_symmetry.space_group_name_H-M   'P 1'
#
loop_
_entity.id
_entity.type
_entity.pdbx_description
1 polymer ?
#
loop_
_entity_poly.entity_id
_entity_poly.type
_entity_poly.pdbx_seq_one_letter_code
_entity_poly.pdbx_strand_id
1 'polypeptide(L)'
;MLSPELLGQDLDRFDCIIDARSPAEYALDHIPGAINCPVLNNEERATVGTLYKQESPFAAKKLGAALVAKNIANHLQEHFIHQPREWRPLVYCWRGGERSGAFAHILQRIGWKAQQLQGGYQGYRRQVIADLERWAPLAKFTVICGMTGSGKTRLLQALNSHAQVLDLEGL
;
A
#
# COMPACT_ATOMS: atom_id res chain seq x y z
N MET A 1 16.47 0.76 2.22
CA MET A 1 15.21 0.75 1.45
C MET A 1 15.07 -0.62 0.79
N LEU A 2 13.84 -1.05 0.50
CA LEU A 2 13.55 -2.32 -0.17
C LEU A 2 13.07 -2.07 -1.60
N SER A 3 13.57 -2.81 -2.58
CA SER A 3 13.10 -2.74 -3.97
C SER A 3 11.78 -3.51 -4.16
N PRO A 4 10.89 -3.07 -5.08
CA PRO A 4 9.64 -3.77 -5.37
C PRO A 4 9.80 -5.20 -5.90
N GLU A 5 10.87 -5.48 -6.65
CA GLU A 5 11.19 -6.80 -7.22
C GLU A 5 11.35 -7.88 -6.13
N LEU A 6 11.80 -7.47 -4.94
CA LEU A 6 11.98 -8.36 -3.78
C LEU A 6 10.71 -8.50 -2.93
N LEU A 7 9.63 -7.80 -3.28
CA LEU A 7 8.42 -7.74 -2.45
C LEU A 7 7.44 -8.88 -2.74
N GLY A 8 7.34 -9.31 -4.01
CA GLY A 8 6.31 -10.23 -4.48
C GLY A 8 6.35 -11.64 -3.86
N GLN A 9 7.46 -12.01 -3.20
CA GLN A 9 7.63 -13.32 -2.56
C GLN A 9 7.86 -13.25 -1.05
N ASP A 10 7.87 -12.04 -0.47
CA ASP A 10 8.59 -11.80 0.80
C ASP A 10 7.85 -10.81 1.72
N LEU A 11 6.54 -10.60 1.51
CA LEU A 11 5.72 -9.74 2.38
C LEU A 11 5.65 -10.28 3.82
N ASP A 12 5.62 -11.60 3.98
CA ASP A 12 5.44 -12.28 5.27
C ASP A 12 6.62 -12.11 6.23
N ARG A 13 7.78 -11.60 5.75
CA ARG A 13 8.93 -11.31 6.62
C ARG A 13 8.75 -10.03 7.43
N PHE A 14 7.76 -9.21 7.08
CA PHE A 14 7.41 -7.99 7.79
C PHE A 14 6.30 -8.28 8.78
N ASP A 15 6.49 -7.82 10.02
CA ASP A 15 5.50 -8.01 11.07
C ASP A 15 4.30 -7.04 10.89
N CYS A 16 4.46 -6.00 10.06
CA CYS A 16 3.43 -5.03 9.71
C CYS A 16 3.77 -4.33 8.40
N ILE A 17 2.77 -4.09 7.54
CA ILE A 17 2.90 -3.27 6.34
C ILE A 17 2.07 -2.00 6.56
N ILE A 18 2.69 -0.83 6.44
CA ILE A 18 2.10 0.47 6.77
C ILE A 18 1.95 1.29 5.50
N ASP A 19 0.71 1.56 5.13
CA ASP A 19 0.36 2.50 4.07
C ASP A 19 0.20 3.91 4.64
N ALA A 20 1.16 4.79 4.32
CA ALA A 20 1.17 6.18 4.75
C ALA A 20 0.33 7.12 3.86
N ARG A 21 -0.38 6.60 2.86
CA ARG A 21 -1.27 7.39 1.98
C ARG A 21 -2.58 7.75 2.69
N SER A 22 -3.34 8.67 2.11
CA SER A 22 -4.61 9.08 2.70
C SER A 22 -5.64 7.93 2.68
N PRO A 23 -6.69 7.98 3.52
CA PRO A 23 -7.71 6.93 3.56
C PRO A 23 -8.36 6.65 2.22
N ALA A 24 -8.63 7.69 1.41
CA ALA A 24 -9.19 7.51 0.06
C ALA A 24 -8.21 6.80 -0.89
N GLU A 25 -6.90 7.09 -0.80
CA GLU A 25 -5.90 6.41 -1.62
C GLU A 25 -5.75 4.93 -1.24
N TYR A 26 -5.90 4.59 0.04
CA TYR A 26 -5.85 3.23 0.56
C TYR A 26 -7.11 2.41 0.25
N ALA A 27 -8.30 3.02 0.42
CA ALA A 27 -9.58 2.37 0.15
C ALA A 27 -9.76 2.02 -1.33
N LEU A 28 -9.16 2.80 -2.23
CA LEU A 28 -9.18 2.49 -3.66
C LEU A 28 -8.42 1.20 -3.98
N ASP A 29 -7.22 1.04 -3.41
CA ASP A 29 -6.33 -0.10 -3.65
C ASP A 29 -5.12 -0.01 -2.73
N HIS A 30 -4.54 -1.12 -2.26
CA HIS A 30 -3.38 -1.14 -1.36
C HIS A 30 -2.61 -2.47 -1.43
N ILE A 31 -1.39 -2.50 -0.86
CA ILE A 31 -0.61 -3.75 -0.75
C ILE A 31 -1.37 -4.72 0.17
N PRO A 32 -1.55 -6.00 -0.21
CA PRO A 32 -2.24 -6.98 0.63
C PRO A 32 -1.67 -7.03 2.06
N GLY A 33 -2.56 -7.05 3.05
CA GLY A 33 -2.19 -7.09 4.47
C GLY A 33 -1.68 -5.76 5.05
N ALA A 34 -1.67 -4.68 4.26
CA ALA A 34 -1.32 -3.37 4.79
C ALA A 34 -2.38 -2.83 5.76
N ILE A 35 -1.95 -2.05 6.75
CA ILE A 35 -2.80 -1.19 7.57
C ILE A 35 -2.63 0.26 7.09
N ASN A 36 -3.70 1.05 7.15
CA ASN A 36 -3.62 2.47 6.82
C ASN A 36 -3.23 3.31 8.03
N CYS A 37 -2.04 3.92 7.97
CA CYS A 37 -1.59 4.91 8.95
C CYS A 37 -1.26 6.21 8.21
N PRO A 38 -2.28 6.98 7.80
CA PRO A 38 -2.10 8.13 6.93
C PRO A 38 -1.23 9.20 7.61
N VAL A 39 -0.18 9.67 6.93
CA VAL A 39 0.57 10.85 7.41
C VAL A 39 -0.10 12.16 7.01
N LEU A 40 -1.08 12.10 6.11
CA LEU A 40 -2.03 13.17 5.79
C LEU A 40 -3.39 12.51 5.56
N ASN A 41 -4.45 13.01 6.19
CA ASN A 41 -5.82 12.62 5.85
C ASN A 41 -6.24 13.19 4.48
N ASN A 42 -7.49 12.95 4.07
CA ASN A 42 -7.95 13.34 2.74
C ASN A 42 -7.96 14.87 2.56
N GLU A 43 -8.42 15.59 3.58
CA GLU A 43 -8.53 17.04 3.63
C GLU A 43 -7.14 17.69 3.66
N GLU A 44 -6.27 17.25 4.57
CA GLU A 44 -4.89 17.69 4.70
C GLU A 44 -4.11 17.47 3.40
N ARG A 45 -4.28 16.29 2.76
CA ARG A 45 -3.65 16.00 1.47
C ARG A 45 -4.15 16.96 0.39
N ALA A 46 -5.44 17.27 0.35
CA ALA A 46 -6.01 18.22 -0.58
C ALA A 46 -5.45 19.63 -0.35
N THR A 47 -5.42 20.09 0.91
CA THR A 47 -4.86 21.40 1.28
C THR A 47 -3.38 21.52 0.90
N VAL A 48 -2.54 20.55 1.28
CA VAL A 48 -1.11 20.55 0.95
C VAL A 48 -0.90 20.47 -0.57
N GLY A 49 -1.70 19.67 -1.27
CA GLY A 49 -1.64 19.55 -2.73
C GLY A 49 -2.03 20.83 -3.46
N THR A 50 -3.06 21.53 -2.97
CA THR A 50 -3.49 22.83 -3.48
C THR A 50 -2.40 23.87 -3.23
N LEU A 51 -1.88 23.96 -2.01
CA LEU A 51 -0.80 24.88 -1.64
C LEU A 51 0.45 24.67 -2.51
N TYR A 52 0.78 23.41 -2.82
CA TYR A 52 1.92 23.06 -3.68
C TYR A 52 1.75 23.61 -5.10
N LYS A 53 0.54 23.51 -5.64
CA LYS A 53 0.23 23.92 -7.02
C LYS A 53 -0.02 25.43 -7.15
N GLN A 54 -0.70 26.04 -6.18
CA GLN A 54 -1.21 27.40 -6.27
C GLN A 54 -0.27 28.45 -5.70
N GLU A 55 0.52 28.11 -4.67
CA GLU A 55 1.44 29.07 -4.05
C GLU A 55 2.90 28.71 -4.33
N SER A 56 3.42 27.68 -3.68
CA SER A 56 4.78 27.21 -3.94
C SER A 56 5.05 25.83 -3.34
N PRO A 57 5.97 25.06 -3.94
CA PRO A 57 6.47 23.82 -3.35
C PRO A 57 7.03 23.98 -1.94
N PHE A 58 7.68 25.12 -1.64
CA PHE A 58 8.28 25.36 -0.33
C PHE A 58 7.24 25.62 0.76
N ALA A 59 6.19 26.42 0.47
CA ALA A 59 5.08 26.63 1.40
C ALA A 59 4.38 25.30 1.73
N ALA A 60 4.10 24.48 0.72
CA ALA A 60 3.50 23.17 0.89
C ALA A 60 4.37 22.22 1.71
N LYS A 61 5.70 22.24 1.50
CA LYS A 61 6.65 21.45 2.32
C LYS A 61 6.62 21.85 3.79
N LYS A 62 6.56 23.15 4.11
CA LYS A 62 6.49 23.63 5.50
C LYS A 62 5.24 23.11 6.21
N LEU A 63 4.07 23.35 5.63
CA LEU A 63 2.80 22.90 6.19
C LEU A 63 2.73 21.36 6.26
N GLY A 64 3.10 20.70 5.16
CA GLY A 64 3.11 19.24 5.07
C GLY A 64 4.02 18.60 6.09
N ALA A 65 5.22 19.13 6.34
CA ALA A 65 6.15 18.59 7.34
C ALA A 65 5.56 18.65 8.76
N ALA A 66 4.89 19.76 9.13
CA ALA A 66 4.25 19.89 10.44
C ALA A 66 3.11 18.89 10.63
N LEU A 67 2.25 18.73 9.62
CA LEU A 67 1.14 17.77 9.65
C LEU A 67 1.66 16.32 9.68
N VAL A 68 2.62 15.98 8.83
CA VAL A 68 3.25 14.66 8.80
C VAL A 68 3.87 14.31 10.15
N ALA A 69 4.62 15.22 10.77
CA ALA A 69 5.22 14.99 12.08
C ALA A 69 4.16 14.76 13.17
N LYS A 70 3.11 15.58 13.19
CA LYS A 70 1.98 15.43 14.13
C LYS A 70 1.29 14.07 13.97
N ASN A 71 0.97 13.70 12.73
CA ASN A 71 0.23 12.47 12.46
C ASN A 71 1.07 11.22 12.74
N ILE A 72 2.39 11.25 12.45
CA ILE A 72 3.30 10.16 12.85
C ILE A 72 3.33 10.01 14.37
N ALA A 73 3.40 11.12 15.12
CA ALA A 73 3.37 11.06 16.58
C ALA A 73 2.09 10.40 17.12
N ASN A 74 0.93 10.70 16.53
CA ASN A 74 -0.33 10.06 16.90
C ASN A 74 -0.28 8.54 16.63
N HIS A 75 0.14 8.13 15.43
CA HIS A 75 0.25 6.70 15.08
C HIS A 75 1.22 5.94 16.00
N LEU A 76 2.32 6.57 16.42
CA LEU A 76 3.24 5.97 17.38
C LEU A 76 2.55 5.68 18.72
N GLN A 77 1.80 6.64 19.24
CA GLN A 77 1.12 6.52 20.53
C GLN A 77 -0.03 5.53 20.48
N GLU A 78 -0.83 5.56 19.41
CA GLU A 78 -2.07 4.79 19.30
C GLU A 78 -1.83 3.35 18.81
N HIS A 79 -0.83 3.11 17.96
CA HIS A 79 -0.67 1.81 17.30
C HIS A 79 0.63 1.09 17.65
N PHE A 80 1.72 1.81 17.91
CA PHE A 80 3.07 1.21 17.89
C PHE A 80 3.83 1.27 19.22
N ILE A 81 3.30 1.96 20.23
CA ILE A 81 4.00 2.20 21.49
C ILE A 81 4.37 0.90 22.24
N HIS A 82 3.61 -0.17 22.02
CA HIS A 82 3.81 -1.48 22.66
C HIS A 82 4.54 -2.51 21.78
N GLN A 83 5.01 -2.11 20.60
CA GLN A 83 5.71 -3.04 19.71
C GLN A 83 7.09 -3.44 20.28
N PRO A 84 7.48 -4.72 20.18
CA PRO A 84 8.76 -5.19 20.67
C PRO A 84 9.92 -4.61 19.85
N ARG A 85 11.14 -4.67 20.39
CA ARG A 85 12.34 -4.15 19.72
C ARG A 85 12.61 -4.82 18.38
N GLU A 86 12.25 -6.08 18.25
CA GLU A 86 12.46 -6.90 17.06
C GLU A 86 11.46 -6.61 15.94
N TRP A 87 10.44 -5.77 16.18
CA TRP A 87 9.41 -5.44 15.20
C TRP A 87 9.99 -4.85 13.90
N ARG A 88 9.55 -5.38 12.77
CA ARG A 88 10.00 -5.08 11.40
C ARG A 88 8.86 -4.55 10.56
N PRO A 89 8.52 -3.26 10.65
CA PRO A 89 7.50 -2.67 9.80
C PRO A 89 8.06 -2.31 8.41
N LEU A 90 7.27 -2.54 7.37
CA LEU A 90 7.49 -2.00 6.04
C LEU A 90 6.59 -0.78 5.84
N VAL A 91 7.15 0.37 5.48
CA VAL A 91 6.40 1.61 5.25
C VAL A 91 6.44 2.00 3.79
N TYR A 92 5.30 2.37 3.23
CA TYR A 92 5.23 2.91 1.88
C TYR A 92 4.28 4.10 1.77
N CYS A 93 4.47 4.89 0.72
CA CYS A 93 3.52 5.89 0.27
C CYS A 93 3.36 5.78 -1.25
N TRP A 94 2.70 6.72 -1.92
CA TRP A 94 2.45 6.60 -3.37
C TRP A 94 3.72 6.34 -4.21
N ARG A 95 4.82 7.07 -3.95
CA ARG A 95 6.07 6.99 -4.73
C ARG A 95 7.30 6.58 -3.92
N GLY A 96 7.14 6.22 -2.64
CA GLY A 96 8.29 5.93 -1.78
C GLY A 96 9.20 7.14 -1.57
N GLY A 97 8.62 8.34 -1.48
CA GLY A 97 9.34 9.59 -1.20
C GLY A 97 9.17 10.06 0.24
N GLU A 98 9.25 11.39 0.44
CA GLU A 98 9.28 12.07 1.75
C GLU A 98 8.27 11.54 2.79
N ARG A 99 7.00 11.32 2.41
CA ARG A 99 5.95 10.86 3.34
C ARG A 99 6.30 9.54 4.05
N SER A 100 6.71 8.53 3.30
CA SER A 100 7.10 7.23 3.89
C SER A 100 8.52 7.26 4.44
N GLY A 101 9.40 8.09 3.86
CA GLY A 101 10.75 8.29 4.35
C GLY A 101 10.78 8.89 5.76
N ALA A 102 9.99 9.95 6.02
CA ALA A 102 9.89 10.57 7.34
C ALA A 102 9.38 9.59 8.40
N PHE A 103 8.35 8.81 8.06
CA PHE A 103 7.78 7.81 8.97
C PHE A 103 8.78 6.68 9.26
N ALA A 104 9.36 6.07 8.22
CA ALA A 104 10.38 5.04 8.39
C ALA A 104 11.60 5.57 9.17
N HIS A 105 12.01 6.82 8.93
CA HIS A 105 13.11 7.45 9.65
C HIS A 105 12.84 7.50 11.15
N ILE A 106 11.67 8.00 11.58
CA ILE A 106 11.33 8.07 13.02
C ILE A 106 11.32 6.67 13.64
N LEU A 107 10.72 5.67 12.98
CA LEU A 107 10.72 4.28 13.46
C LEU A 107 12.14 3.70 13.59
N GLN A 108 13.03 3.99 12.64
CA GLN A 108 14.43 3.58 12.70
C GLN A 108 15.19 4.27 13.84
N ARG A 109 14.90 5.55 14.12
CA ARG A 109 15.53 6.29 15.23
C ARG A 109 15.11 5.77 16.61
N ILE A 110 13.91 5.18 16.72
CA ILE A 110 13.47 4.46 17.93
C ILE A 110 14.26 3.15 18.11
N GLY A 111 14.73 2.55 17.02
CA GLY A 111 15.55 1.33 17.03
C GLY A 111 14.88 0.11 16.38
N TRP A 112 13.68 0.27 15.81
CA TRP A 112 13.02 -0.79 15.05
C TRP A 112 13.66 -1.01 13.69
N LYS A 113 13.53 -2.22 13.16
CA LYS A 113 14.05 -2.61 11.83
C LYS A 113 13.12 -2.17 10.69
N ALA A 114 12.61 -0.95 10.80
CA ALA A 114 11.71 -0.36 9.83
C ALA A 114 12.37 -0.23 8.45
N GLN A 115 11.66 -0.64 7.40
CA GLN A 115 12.09 -0.48 6.02
C GLN A 115 11.13 0.41 5.26
N GLN A 116 11.66 1.19 4.32
CA GLN A 116 10.86 1.95 3.37
C GLN A 116 10.84 1.21 2.02
N LEU A 117 9.65 1.07 1.42
CA LEU A 117 9.50 0.57 0.06
C LEU A 117 9.91 1.63 -0.96
N GLN A 118 10.98 1.34 -1.70
CA GLN A 118 11.46 2.14 -2.81
C GLN A 118 10.42 2.17 -3.94
N GLY A 119 10.16 3.35 -4.51
CA GLY A 119 9.14 3.52 -5.54
C GLY A 119 7.70 3.45 -5.02
N GLY A 120 7.50 3.07 -3.75
CA GLY A 120 6.21 3.04 -3.08
C GLY A 120 5.17 2.17 -3.76
N TYR A 121 3.90 2.54 -3.59
CA TYR A 121 2.78 1.82 -4.19
C TYR A 121 2.85 1.77 -5.72
N GLN A 122 3.31 2.85 -6.37
CA GLN A 122 3.49 2.88 -7.81
C GLN A 122 4.59 1.92 -8.30
N GLY A 123 5.64 1.73 -7.52
CA GLY A 123 6.68 0.72 -7.78
C GLY A 123 6.13 -0.69 -7.66
N TYR A 124 5.41 -0.96 -6.56
CA TYR A 124 4.73 -2.23 -6.33
C TYR A 124 3.78 -2.60 -7.48
N ARG A 125 2.86 -1.69 -7.88
CA ARG A 125 1.93 -1.96 -8.99
C ARG A 125 2.64 -2.28 -10.30
N ARG A 126 3.76 -1.59 -10.59
CA ARG A 126 4.56 -1.90 -11.79
C ARG A 126 5.17 -3.30 -11.73
N GLN A 127 5.65 -3.70 -10.55
CA GLN A 127 6.17 -5.05 -10.36
C GLN A 127 5.08 -6.11 -10.53
N VAL A 128 3.91 -5.91 -9.92
CA VAL A 128 2.76 -6.84 -10.07
C VAL A 128 2.38 -7.02 -11.53
N ILE A 129 2.34 -5.94 -12.32
CA ILE A 129 2.05 -6.02 -13.76
C ILE A 129 3.13 -6.82 -14.49
N ALA A 130 4.41 -6.54 -14.23
CA ALA A 130 5.52 -7.27 -14.86
C ALA A 130 5.52 -8.76 -14.48
N ASP A 131 5.20 -9.10 -13.23
CA ASP A 131 5.09 -10.48 -12.76
C ASP A 131 3.90 -11.18 -13.42
N LEU A 132 2.76 -10.50 -13.58
CA LEU A 132 1.61 -11.02 -14.31
C LEU A 132 1.94 -11.32 -15.77
N GLU A 133 2.64 -10.42 -16.47
CA GLU A 133 3.10 -10.65 -17.85
C GLU A 133 4.01 -11.89 -17.94
N ARG A 134 4.84 -12.13 -16.92
CA ARG A 134 5.73 -13.30 -16.84
C ARG A 134 5.00 -14.59 -16.48
N TRP A 135 4.04 -14.55 -15.55
CA TRP A 135 3.37 -15.72 -15.01
C TRP A 135 2.16 -16.16 -15.81
N ALA A 136 1.46 -15.23 -16.48
CA ALA A 136 0.27 -15.55 -17.26
C ALA A 136 0.53 -16.64 -18.33
N PRO A 137 1.65 -16.65 -19.07
CA PRO A 137 1.94 -17.74 -20.02
C PRO A 137 2.20 -19.10 -19.37
N LEU A 138 2.56 -19.12 -18.08
CA LEU A 138 2.82 -20.35 -17.31
C LEU A 138 1.54 -20.94 -16.69
N ALA A 139 0.48 -20.14 -16.59
CA ALA A 139 -0.79 -20.54 -16.03
C ALA A 139 -1.72 -21.13 -17.09
N LYS A 140 -2.51 -22.13 -16.71
CA LYS A 140 -3.58 -22.68 -17.55
C LYS A 140 -4.92 -22.06 -17.17
N PHE A 141 -5.36 -21.06 -17.92
CA PHE A 141 -6.67 -20.45 -17.73
C PHE A 141 -7.76 -21.24 -18.44
N THR A 142 -8.84 -21.54 -17.73
CA THR A 142 -10.10 -22.01 -18.33
C THR A 142 -11.10 -20.88 -18.21
N VAL A 143 -11.35 -20.19 -19.32
CA VAL A 143 -12.22 -19.01 -19.34
C VAL A 143 -13.67 -19.45 -19.57
N ILE A 144 -14.57 -19.08 -18.64
CA ILE A 144 -16.00 -19.33 -18.76
C ILE A 144 -16.65 -18.06 -19.32
N CYS A 145 -17.06 -18.12 -20.59
CA CYS A 145 -17.72 -17.01 -21.30
C CYS A 145 -19.19 -17.30 -21.57
N GLY A 146 -20.02 -16.26 -21.66
CA GLY A 146 -21.45 -16.38 -21.93
C GLY A 146 -22.20 -15.07 -21.69
N MET A 147 -23.42 -14.95 -22.22
CA MET A 147 -24.25 -13.76 -22.07
C MET A 147 -24.59 -13.44 -20.61
N THR A 148 -25.01 -12.21 -20.33
CA THR A 148 -25.60 -11.85 -19.04
C THR A 148 -26.82 -12.74 -18.77
N GLY A 149 -26.99 -13.19 -17.53
CA GLY A 149 -28.08 -14.09 -17.15
C GLY A 149 -27.86 -15.58 -17.48
N SER A 150 -26.73 -15.97 -18.09
CA SER A 150 -26.44 -17.38 -18.40
C SER A 150 -25.95 -18.21 -17.20
N GLY A 151 -26.00 -17.67 -15.98
CA GLY A 151 -25.63 -18.40 -14.75
C GLY A 151 -24.13 -18.58 -14.50
N LYS A 152 -23.24 -17.83 -15.17
CA LYS A 152 -21.77 -17.95 -15.01
C LYS A 152 -21.32 -17.82 -13.56
N THR A 153 -21.79 -16.78 -12.87
CA THR A 153 -21.47 -16.53 -11.46
C THR A 153 -21.86 -17.71 -10.58
N ARG A 154 -23.03 -18.32 -10.82
CA ARG A 154 -23.49 -19.51 -10.08
C ARG A 154 -22.58 -20.72 -10.34
N LEU A 155 -22.13 -20.90 -11.58
CA LEU A 155 -21.17 -21.95 -11.92
C LEU A 155 -19.80 -21.70 -11.25
N LEU A 156 -19.28 -20.47 -11.30
CA LEU A 156 -18.03 -20.08 -10.64
C LEU A 156 -18.11 -20.34 -9.12
N GLN A 157 -19.21 -19.97 -8.48
CA GLN A 157 -19.44 -20.24 -7.05
C GLN A 157 -19.44 -21.75 -6.73
N ALA A 158 -20.09 -22.57 -7.57
CA ALA A 158 -20.09 -24.02 -7.40
C ALA A 158 -18.70 -24.64 -7.62
N LEU A 159 -17.89 -24.07 -8.52
CA LEU A 159 -16.52 -24.54 -8.79
C LEU A 159 -15.53 -24.14 -7.69
N ASN A 160 -15.84 -23.14 -6.86
CA ASN A 160 -14.92 -22.61 -5.85
C ASN A 160 -14.49 -23.66 -4.80
N SER A 161 -15.29 -24.71 -4.56
CA SER A 161 -14.93 -25.84 -3.70
C SER A 161 -14.09 -26.92 -4.37
N HIS A 162 -13.91 -26.85 -5.69
CA HIS A 162 -13.27 -27.88 -6.50
C HIS A 162 -12.03 -27.40 -7.26
N ALA A 163 -11.91 -26.10 -7.49
CA ALA A 163 -10.81 -25.48 -8.22
C ALA A 163 -10.56 -24.06 -7.71
N GLN A 164 -9.39 -23.51 -8.05
CA GLN A 164 -9.13 -22.09 -7.91
C GLN A 164 -10.02 -21.32 -8.89
N VAL A 165 -10.83 -20.40 -8.36
CA VAL A 165 -11.77 -19.59 -9.13
C VAL A 165 -11.39 -18.12 -9.01
N LEU A 166 -11.37 -17.42 -10.14
CA LEU A 166 -11.23 -15.96 -10.22
C LEU A 166 -12.52 -15.40 -10.81
N ASP A 167 -13.32 -14.72 -10.00
CA ASP A 167 -14.53 -14.03 -10.46
C ASP A 167 -14.22 -12.55 -10.69
N LEU A 168 -14.07 -12.16 -11.96
CA LEU A 168 -13.74 -10.79 -12.34
C LEU A 168 -14.91 -9.80 -12.15
N GLU A 169 -16.16 -10.29 -12.04
CA GLU A 169 -17.33 -9.44 -11.80
C GLU A 169 -17.51 -9.12 -10.31
N GLY A 170 -16.86 -9.89 -9.42
CA GLY A 170 -16.93 -9.74 -7.97
C GLY A 170 -15.70 -9.06 -7.32
N LEU A 171 -14.73 -8.63 -8.12
CA LEU A 171 -13.53 -7.87 -7.70
C LEU A 171 -13.75 -6.37 -7.88
#